data_AF-A0A0D3DC13-F1
#
_entry.id   AF-A0A0D3DC13-F1
#
_cell.length_a   1.000
_cell.length_b   1.000
_cell.length_c   1.000
_cell.angle_alpha   90.00
_cell.angle_beta   90.00
_cell.angle_gamma   90.00
#
_symmetry.space_group_name_H-M   'P 1'
#
loop_
_entity.id
_entity.type
_entity.pdbx_description
1 polymer ?
#
loop_
_entity_poly.entity_id
_entity_poly.type
_entity_poly.pdbx_seq_one_letter_code
_entity_poly.pdbx_strand_id
1 'polypeptide(L)'
;MAGAVSLWRREATFLTAMLASETGIVGLNILFKAATSKGLNSYSFLGYSYLLASLLLSPSHLFSNRSRSLPPLSFSILSKIGLLGLVGSTYVITSYIGVKYSNPTLASAISNITPAVTFILAVIFRMEKVRLKERSSVAKVMGTILSLVGALVVVLYHGPRLFIVSSAPNLNFHQLSPSLSSSNSDWIIGGCLLTIRDIFVSVSFVLQAHIMSEYPAAFTVSFFYTLFVSIITSLTGLVVERNNPSVWIIRFDITLICILAMGIFTPVYYVIRSWTVRYKGPLYLAIFKPLSILIAVIMSATFLGDSLYLGCLIGGVLITIGFYAVMWGKANEEKTRLLLLAEKENSHLLLNHNDDQI
;
A
#
# COMPACT_ATOMS: atom_id res chain seq x y z
N MET A 1 -18.40 -0.41 31.09
CA MET A 1 -19.04 -0.83 29.81
C MET A 1 -18.91 0.21 28.69
N ALA A 2 -19.20 1.49 28.90
CA ALA A 2 -19.12 2.52 27.83
C ALA A 2 -17.73 2.65 27.16
N GLY A 3 -16.64 2.54 27.93
CA GLY A 3 -15.27 2.59 27.38
C GLY A 3 -14.87 1.38 26.53
N ALA A 4 -15.41 0.19 26.83
CA ALA A 4 -15.16 -1.01 26.03
C ALA A 4 -15.92 -0.96 24.69
N VAL A 5 -17.15 -0.43 24.70
CA VAL A 5 -17.96 -0.24 23.48
C VAL A 5 -17.35 0.82 22.56
N SER A 6 -16.77 1.90 23.11
CA SER A 6 -16.10 2.94 22.31
C SER A 6 -14.79 2.45 21.70
N LEU A 7 -14.01 1.63 22.43
CA LEU A 7 -12.81 0.96 21.90
C LEU A 7 -13.17 -0.01 20.78
N TRP A 8 -14.16 -0.89 20.99
CA TRP A 8 -14.57 -1.87 19.99
C TRP A 8 -15.09 -1.20 18.70
N ARG A 9 -15.87 -0.13 18.84
CA ARG A 9 -16.32 0.69 17.71
C ARG A 9 -15.14 1.29 16.95
N ARG A 10 -14.12 1.81 17.64
CA ARG A 10 -12.94 2.40 17.02
C ARG A 10 -12.09 1.35 16.28
N GLU A 11 -11.91 0.17 16.86
CA GLU A 11 -11.23 -0.94 16.17
C GLU A 11 -12.01 -1.38 14.92
N ALA A 12 -13.32 -1.54 15.02
CA ALA A 12 -14.19 -1.89 13.90
C ALA A 12 -14.11 -0.84 12.77
N THR A 13 -14.00 0.46 13.09
CA THR A 13 -13.83 1.49 12.06
C THR A 13 -12.49 1.39 11.33
N PHE A 14 -11.38 1.08 12.02
CA PHE A 14 -10.09 0.90 11.35
C PHE A 14 -10.09 -0.35 10.48
N LEU A 15 -10.64 -1.46 10.98
CA LEU A 15 -10.73 -2.71 10.23
C LEU A 15 -11.57 -2.56 8.97
N THR A 16 -12.77 -1.97 9.08
CA THR A 16 -13.69 -1.78 7.95
C THR A 16 -13.15 -0.77 6.94
N ALA A 17 -12.58 0.35 7.38
CA ALA A 17 -11.96 1.33 6.48
C ALA A 17 -10.76 0.74 5.74
N MET A 18 -9.89 -0.01 6.42
CA MET A 18 -8.74 -0.66 5.78
C MET A 18 -9.17 -1.75 4.80
N LEU A 19 -10.13 -2.59 5.18
CA LEU A 19 -10.69 -3.62 4.30
C LEU A 19 -11.30 -3.02 3.03
N ALA A 20 -12.12 -1.97 3.17
CA ALA A 20 -12.70 -1.25 2.05
C ALA A 20 -11.62 -0.60 1.18
N SER A 21 -10.56 -0.05 1.80
CA SER A 21 -9.46 0.58 1.09
C SER A 21 -8.63 -0.41 0.25
N GLU A 22 -8.34 -1.60 0.79
CA GLU A 22 -7.58 -2.62 0.05
C GLU A 22 -8.44 -3.23 -1.06
N THR A 23 -9.74 -3.47 -0.80
CA THR A 23 -10.69 -3.92 -1.82
C THR A 23 -10.81 -2.90 -2.95
N GLY A 24 -10.91 -1.61 -2.61
CA GLY A 24 -10.99 -0.53 -3.59
C GLY A 24 -9.73 -0.40 -4.46
N ILE A 25 -8.53 -0.55 -3.87
CA ILE A 25 -7.28 -0.58 -4.65
C ILE A 25 -7.26 -1.72 -5.64
N VAL A 26 -7.64 -2.93 -5.21
CA VAL A 26 -7.66 -4.10 -6.08
C VAL A 26 -8.66 -3.90 -7.22
N GLY A 27 -9.86 -3.40 -6.91
CA GLY A 27 -10.87 -3.06 -7.91
C GLY A 27 -10.39 -2.00 -8.92
N LEU A 28 -9.66 -0.98 -8.47
CA LEU A 28 -9.08 0.03 -9.35
C LEU A 28 -7.97 -0.52 -10.23
N ASN A 29 -7.12 -1.43 -9.73
CA ASN A 29 -6.11 -2.10 -10.55
C ASN A 29 -6.74 -2.94 -11.67
N ILE A 30 -7.86 -3.59 -11.38
CA ILE A 30 -8.67 -4.36 -12.34
C ILE A 30 -9.30 -3.43 -13.38
N LEU A 31 -9.95 -2.36 -12.94
CA LEU A 31 -10.54 -1.36 -13.83
C LEU A 31 -9.48 -0.72 -14.74
N PHE A 32 -8.32 -0.39 -14.18
CA PHE A 32 -7.17 0.12 -14.92
C PHE A 32 -6.65 -0.89 -15.94
N LYS A 33 -6.55 -2.17 -15.58
CA LYS A 33 -6.13 -3.23 -16.51
C LYS A 33 -7.14 -3.39 -17.65
N ALA A 34 -8.43 -3.32 -17.37
CA ALA A 34 -9.48 -3.33 -18.38
C ALA A 34 -9.48 -2.05 -19.26
N ALA A 35 -9.11 -0.90 -18.70
CA ALA A 35 -9.04 0.35 -19.47
C ALA A 35 -7.77 0.41 -20.36
N THR A 36 -6.65 -0.14 -19.90
CA THR A 36 -5.40 -0.21 -20.67
C THR A 36 -5.51 -1.12 -21.89
N SER A 37 -6.31 -2.20 -21.84
CA SER A 37 -6.61 -3.01 -23.03
C SER A 37 -7.44 -2.25 -24.07
N LYS A 38 -8.17 -1.20 -23.67
CA LYS A 38 -8.86 -0.25 -24.59
C LYS A 38 -8.03 0.99 -24.92
N GLY A 39 -6.71 0.93 -24.73
CA GLY A 39 -5.78 1.99 -25.12
C GLY A 39 -5.69 3.17 -24.13
N LEU A 40 -5.97 2.97 -22.85
CA LEU A 40 -5.63 3.96 -21.82
C LEU A 40 -4.11 4.06 -21.67
N ASN A 41 -3.57 5.27 -21.71
CA ASN A 41 -2.17 5.51 -21.39
C ASN A 41 -2.00 5.70 -19.88
N SER A 42 -0.95 5.09 -19.32
CA SER A 42 -0.71 5.10 -17.87
C SER A 42 -0.33 6.48 -17.34
N TYR A 43 0.39 7.30 -18.10
CA TYR A 43 0.86 8.60 -17.61
C TYR A 43 -0.25 9.64 -17.59
N SER A 44 -1.06 9.73 -18.66
CA SER A 44 -2.21 10.66 -18.68
C SER A 44 -3.26 10.25 -17.64
N PHE A 45 -3.51 8.94 -17.48
CA PHE A 45 -4.33 8.41 -16.38
C PHE A 45 -3.86 8.93 -15.02
N LEU A 46 -2.57 8.74 -14.70
CA LEU A 46 -2.01 9.14 -13.41
C LEU A 46 -2.06 10.65 -13.20
N GLY A 47 -1.68 11.43 -14.21
CA GLY A 47 -1.74 12.90 -14.15
C GLY A 47 -3.15 13.41 -13.84
N TYR A 48 -4.15 12.99 -14.62
CA TYR A 48 -5.53 13.45 -14.41
C TYR A 48 -6.14 12.94 -13.11
N SER A 49 -5.94 11.69 -12.75
CA SER A 49 -6.52 11.13 -11.52
C SER A 49 -5.94 11.77 -10.26
N TYR A 50 -4.63 12.00 -10.20
CA TYR A 50 -4.01 12.65 -9.04
C TYR A 50 -4.28 14.16 -9.01
N LEU A 51 -4.44 14.81 -10.17
CA LEU A 51 -4.89 16.20 -10.22
C LEU A 51 -6.30 16.33 -9.66
N LEU A 52 -7.23 15.48 -10.10
CA LEU A 52 -8.59 15.44 -9.58
C LEU A 52 -8.61 15.15 -8.07
N ALA A 53 -7.78 14.20 -7.60
CA ALA A 53 -7.65 13.90 -6.19
C ALA A 53 -7.18 15.13 -5.38
N SER A 54 -6.19 15.86 -5.87
CA SER A 54 -5.70 17.08 -5.22
C SER A 54 -6.76 18.17 -5.19
N LEU A 55 -7.54 18.35 -6.27
CA LEU A 55 -8.63 19.32 -6.33
C LEU A 55 -9.73 18.98 -5.31
N LEU A 56 -10.08 17.70 -5.16
CA LEU A 56 -11.07 17.25 -4.18
C LEU A 56 -10.59 17.42 -2.73
N LEU A 57 -9.29 17.33 -2.47
CA LEU A 57 -8.71 17.59 -1.14
C LEU A 57 -8.50 19.08 -0.85
N SER A 58 -8.47 19.95 -1.86
CA SER A 58 -8.20 21.39 -1.70
C SER A 58 -9.11 22.09 -0.67
N PRO A 59 -10.45 21.87 -0.65
CA PRO A 59 -11.33 22.49 0.35
C PRO A 59 -10.92 22.11 1.78
N SER A 60 -10.55 20.85 2.02
CA SER A 60 -10.21 20.35 3.35
C SER A 60 -8.97 21.03 3.94
N HIS A 61 -8.01 21.44 3.10
CA HIS A 61 -6.84 22.22 3.52
C HIS A 61 -7.22 23.63 3.99
N LEU A 62 -8.11 24.31 3.25
CA LEU A 62 -8.56 25.66 3.60
C LEU A 62 -9.30 25.69 4.95
N PHE A 63 -10.07 24.65 5.25
CA PHE A 63 -10.75 24.51 6.55
C PHE A 63 -9.81 24.06 7.68
N SER A 64 -8.84 23.19 7.40
CA SER A 64 -7.87 22.70 8.40
C SER A 64 -6.99 23.83 8.97
N ASN A 65 -6.66 24.85 8.17
CA ASN A 65 -5.89 26.02 8.63
C ASN A 65 -6.60 26.88 9.69
N ARG A 66 -7.92 26.67 9.92
CA ARG A 66 -8.65 27.35 11.01
C ARG A 66 -8.59 26.61 12.36
N SER A 67 -8.04 25.39 12.39
CA SER A 67 -7.92 24.63 13.64
C SER A 67 -6.67 25.07 14.42
N ARG A 68 -6.88 25.74 15.56
CA ARG A 68 -5.90 26.41 16.43
C ARG A 68 -4.73 25.56 16.99
N SER A 69 -4.57 24.29 16.60
CA SER A 69 -3.62 23.35 17.25
C SER A 69 -2.49 22.82 16.36
N LEU A 70 -2.43 23.23 15.09
CA LEU A 70 -1.41 22.73 14.15
C LEU A 70 -0.21 23.71 14.07
N PRO A 71 1.03 23.19 14.01
CA PRO A 71 2.18 24.04 13.72
C PRO A 71 2.01 24.70 12.33
N PRO A 72 2.58 25.89 12.09
CA PRO A 72 2.53 26.50 10.77
C PRO A 72 3.27 25.63 9.74
N LEU A 73 2.76 25.60 8.51
CA LEU A 73 3.38 24.85 7.42
C LEU A 73 4.70 25.51 7.01
N SER A 74 5.82 25.00 7.54
CA SER A 74 7.15 25.50 7.21
C SER A 74 7.64 24.95 5.86
N PHE A 75 8.56 25.67 5.21
CA PHE A 75 9.21 25.20 4.00
C PHE A 75 9.92 23.84 4.18
N SER A 76 10.48 23.58 5.36
CA SER A 76 11.10 22.29 5.69
C SER A 76 10.10 21.14 5.65
N ILE A 77 8.93 21.31 6.27
CA ILE A 77 7.86 20.28 6.25
C ILE A 77 7.35 20.09 4.82
N LEU A 78 7.14 21.18 4.08
CA LEU A 78 6.69 21.12 2.69
C LEU A 78 7.71 20.39 1.80
N SER A 79 9.01 20.61 2.01
CA SER A 79 10.09 19.89 1.32
C SER A 79 10.10 18.40 1.65
N LYS A 80 9.90 18.01 2.92
CA LYS A 80 9.74 16.59 3.31
C LYS A 80 8.53 15.95 2.63
N ILE A 81 7.41 16.66 2.54
CA ILE A 81 6.22 16.18 1.81
C ILE A 81 6.49 16.11 0.30
N GLY A 82 7.24 17.06 -0.26
CA GLY A 82 7.69 17.04 -1.65
C GLY A 82 8.55 15.81 -1.96
N LEU A 83 9.50 15.47 -1.08
CA LEU A 83 10.29 14.25 -1.19
C LEU A 83 9.42 13.00 -1.10
N LEU A 84 8.43 12.97 -0.20
CA LEU A 84 7.44 11.90 -0.14
C LEU A 84 6.62 11.81 -1.44
N GLY A 85 6.27 12.94 -2.04
CA GLY A 85 5.60 13.02 -3.34
C GLY A 85 6.45 12.49 -4.50
N LEU A 86 7.77 12.72 -4.48
CA LEU A 86 8.73 12.19 -5.47
C LEU A 86 8.92 10.67 -5.37
N VAL A 87 9.12 10.17 -4.15
CA VAL A 87 9.10 8.72 -3.87
C VAL A 87 7.73 8.14 -4.27
N GLY A 88 6.67 8.90 -3.95
CA GLY A 88 5.28 8.68 -4.32
C GLY A 88 5.05 8.40 -5.79
N SER A 89 5.42 9.36 -6.63
CA SER A 89 5.23 9.28 -8.08
C SER A 89 5.99 8.10 -8.67
N THR A 90 7.20 7.83 -8.17
CA THR A 90 8.02 6.70 -8.63
C THR A 90 7.30 5.36 -8.41
N TYR A 91 6.78 5.10 -7.21
CA TYR A 91 6.06 3.85 -6.97
C TYR A 91 4.70 3.79 -7.68
N VAL A 92 4.01 4.93 -7.83
CA VAL A 92 2.72 4.96 -8.53
C VAL A 92 2.92 4.64 -10.02
N ILE A 93 3.90 5.26 -10.68
CA ILE A 93 4.23 4.99 -12.09
C ILE A 93 4.60 3.52 -12.28
N THR A 94 5.55 3.03 -11.49
CA THR A 94 6.01 1.63 -11.59
C THR A 94 4.89 0.63 -11.24
N SER A 95 3.98 0.96 -10.32
CA SER A 95 2.82 0.12 -10.00
C SER A 95 1.91 -0.09 -11.21
N TYR A 96 1.45 1.00 -11.83
CA TYR A 96 0.46 0.92 -12.90
C TYR A 96 1.07 0.40 -14.20
N ILE A 97 2.32 0.76 -14.50
CA ILE A 97 3.04 0.16 -15.63
C ILE A 97 3.30 -1.33 -15.36
N GLY A 98 3.67 -1.70 -14.14
CA GLY A 98 3.85 -3.10 -13.73
C GLY A 98 2.58 -3.94 -13.92
N VAL A 99 1.42 -3.43 -13.50
CA VAL A 99 0.10 -4.07 -13.73
C VAL A 99 -0.22 -4.15 -15.22
N LYS A 100 0.12 -3.12 -16.01
CA LYS A 100 -0.09 -3.11 -17.47
C LYS A 100 0.66 -4.27 -18.15
N TYR A 101 1.91 -4.54 -17.76
CA TYR A 101 2.72 -5.65 -18.30
C TYR A 101 2.43 -7.03 -17.68
N SER A 102 1.80 -7.07 -16.51
CA SER A 102 1.46 -8.32 -15.80
C SER A 102 -0.04 -8.45 -15.55
N ASN A 103 -0.48 -8.54 -14.30
CA ASN A 103 -1.89 -8.49 -13.90
C ASN A 103 -2.06 -8.00 -12.44
N PRO A 104 -3.29 -7.65 -12.03
CA PRO A 104 -3.57 -7.23 -10.66
C PRO A 104 -3.25 -8.30 -9.60
N THR A 105 -3.37 -9.59 -9.94
CA THR A 105 -3.06 -10.70 -9.03
C THR A 105 -1.57 -10.75 -8.67
N LEU A 106 -0.68 -10.61 -9.67
CA LEU A 106 0.77 -10.53 -9.47
C LEU A 106 1.12 -9.31 -8.61
N ALA A 107 0.51 -8.16 -8.91
CA ALA A 107 0.71 -6.94 -8.16
C ALA A 107 0.33 -7.07 -6.67
N SER A 108 -0.77 -7.76 -6.37
CA SER A 108 -1.15 -8.07 -4.98
C SER A 108 -0.19 -9.07 -4.34
N ALA A 109 0.23 -10.12 -5.07
CA ALA A 109 1.17 -11.12 -4.54
C ALA A 109 2.50 -10.49 -4.13
N ILE A 110 3.14 -9.72 -5.01
CA ILE A 110 4.42 -9.03 -4.76
C ILE A 110 4.27 -7.98 -3.63
N SER A 111 3.09 -7.35 -3.48
CA SER A 111 2.87 -6.32 -2.43
C SER A 111 3.15 -6.80 -1.00
N ASN A 112 3.08 -8.11 -0.76
CA ASN A 112 3.34 -8.72 0.54
C ASN A 112 4.82 -8.70 0.95
N ILE A 113 5.72 -8.27 0.07
CA ILE A 113 7.14 -8.07 0.36
C ILE A 113 7.37 -6.74 1.07
N THR A 114 6.47 -5.77 0.89
CA THR A 114 6.53 -4.44 1.50
C THR A 114 6.91 -4.49 2.99
N PRO A 115 6.30 -5.33 3.85
CA PRO A 115 6.62 -5.35 5.28
C PRO A 115 8.04 -5.88 5.55
N ALA A 116 8.49 -6.88 4.78
CA ALA A 116 9.84 -7.42 4.87
C ALA A 116 10.89 -6.37 4.48
N VAL A 117 10.67 -5.65 3.38
CA VAL A 117 11.55 -4.55 2.96
C VAL A 117 11.50 -3.38 3.94
N THR A 118 10.33 -3.05 4.49
CA THR A 118 10.19 -2.03 5.54
C THR A 118 10.95 -2.42 6.81
N PHE A 119 10.93 -3.71 7.20
CA PHE A 119 11.71 -4.20 8.33
C PHE A 119 13.22 -4.04 8.07
N ILE A 120 13.71 -4.42 6.88
CA ILE A 120 15.11 -4.23 6.49
C ILE A 120 15.51 -2.75 6.58
N LEU A 121 14.69 -1.84 6.02
CA LEU A 121 14.93 -0.40 6.11
C LEU A 121 14.94 0.09 7.56
N ALA A 122 14.03 -0.40 8.41
CA ALA A 122 14.00 -0.04 9.82
C ALA A 122 15.28 -0.47 10.57
N VAL A 123 15.85 -1.62 10.21
CA VAL A 123 17.15 -2.07 10.75
C VAL A 123 18.30 -1.18 10.24
N ILE A 124 18.34 -0.88 8.94
CA ILE A 124 19.38 -0.03 8.33
C ILE A 124 19.37 1.38 8.94
N PHE A 125 18.19 1.99 9.09
CA PHE A 125 18.03 3.31 9.71
C PHE A 125 18.12 3.29 11.24
N ARG A 126 18.47 2.15 11.86
CA ARG A 126 18.57 1.96 13.32
C ARG A 126 17.28 2.31 14.08
N MET A 127 16.14 2.27 13.40
CA MET A 127 14.82 2.35 14.00
C MET A 127 14.46 1.06 14.74
N GLU A 128 15.07 -0.06 14.31
CA GLU A 128 14.90 -1.37 14.91
C GLU A 128 16.24 -1.95 15.39
N LYS A 129 16.28 -2.48 16.62
CA LYS A 129 17.45 -3.20 17.15
C LYS A 129 17.23 -4.70 16.98
N VAL A 130 18.10 -5.35 16.20
CA VAL A 130 18.08 -6.81 16.02
C VAL A 130 19.08 -7.45 16.97
N ARG A 131 18.59 -8.29 17.88
CA ARG A 131 19.42 -9.05 18.81
C ARG A 131 19.22 -10.53 18.54
N LEU A 132 20.16 -11.17 17.83
CA LEU A 132 20.04 -12.56 17.37
C LEU A 132 19.90 -13.60 18.51
N LYS A 133 20.15 -13.21 19.76
CA LYS A 133 19.90 -14.04 20.95
C LYS A 133 18.41 -14.10 21.34
N GLU A 134 17.61 -13.12 20.92
CA GLU A 134 16.19 -13.02 21.26
C GLU A 134 15.34 -13.76 20.21
N ARG A 135 14.46 -14.67 20.67
CA ARG A 135 13.57 -15.46 19.78
C ARG A 135 12.70 -14.57 18.88
N SER A 136 12.28 -13.41 19.37
CA SER A 136 11.55 -12.40 18.59
C SER A 136 12.38 -11.89 17.40
N SER A 137 13.62 -11.47 17.65
CA SER A 137 14.53 -10.98 16.62
C SER A 137 14.84 -12.04 15.56
N VAL A 138 15.03 -13.30 15.98
CA VAL A 138 15.22 -14.43 15.05
C VAL A 138 13.99 -14.65 14.16
N ALA A 139 12.79 -14.63 14.74
CA ALA A 139 11.55 -14.78 13.98
C ALA A 139 11.35 -13.67 12.94
N LYS A 140 11.71 -12.41 13.28
CA LYS A 140 11.66 -11.29 12.34
C LYS A 140 12.64 -11.48 11.17
N VAL A 141 13.87 -11.92 11.43
CA VAL A 141 14.87 -12.15 10.38
C VAL A 141 14.45 -13.31 9.48
N MET A 142 14.08 -14.46 10.06
CA MET A 142 13.63 -15.64 9.31
C MET A 142 12.35 -15.36 8.51
N GLY A 143 11.39 -14.65 9.10
CA GLY A 143 10.18 -14.24 8.40
C GLY A 143 10.46 -13.33 7.20
N THR A 144 11.40 -12.39 7.36
CA THR A 144 11.86 -11.51 6.27
C THR A 144 12.49 -12.31 5.12
N ILE A 145 13.39 -13.26 5.43
CA ILE A 145 14.01 -14.14 4.43
C ILE A 145 12.94 -14.95 3.70
N LEU A 146 12.00 -15.53 4.42
CA LEU A 146 10.93 -16.34 3.84
C LEU A 146 10.02 -15.51 2.90
N SER A 147 9.72 -14.26 3.27
CA SER A 147 9.00 -13.32 2.40
C SER A 147 9.77 -12.95 1.13
N LEU A 148 11.09 -12.77 1.20
CA LEU A 148 11.93 -12.53 0.03
C LEU A 148 12.02 -13.76 -0.88
N VAL A 149 12.09 -14.96 -0.32
CA VAL A 149 12.05 -16.20 -1.12
C VAL A 149 10.70 -16.33 -1.82
N GLY A 150 9.61 -16.09 -1.10
CA GLY A 150 8.27 -16.10 -1.68
C GLY A 150 8.10 -15.09 -2.82
N ALA A 151 8.68 -13.89 -2.70
CA ALA A 151 8.76 -12.89 -3.77
C ALA A 151 9.37 -13.43 -5.06
N LEU A 152 10.55 -14.05 -4.90
CA LEU A 152 11.33 -14.57 -6.02
C LEU A 152 10.56 -15.70 -6.70
N VAL A 153 9.87 -16.54 -5.93
CA VAL A 153 8.98 -17.57 -6.49
C VAL A 153 7.86 -16.95 -7.31
N VAL A 154 7.19 -15.90 -6.81
CA VAL A 154 6.11 -15.21 -7.54
C VAL A 154 6.60 -14.63 -8.88
N VAL A 155 7.80 -14.06 -8.91
CA VAL A 155 8.34 -13.39 -10.11
C VAL A 155 8.95 -14.38 -11.11
N LEU A 156 9.74 -15.35 -10.62
CA LEU A 156 10.56 -16.22 -11.45
C LEU A 156 9.85 -17.53 -11.82
N TYR A 157 8.91 -17.99 -11.00
CA TYR A 157 8.17 -19.22 -11.25
C TYR A 157 6.73 -18.91 -11.60
N HIS A 158 6.35 -19.13 -12.86
CA HIS A 158 4.98 -18.97 -13.32
C HIS A 158 4.14 -20.20 -12.93
N GLY A 159 4.61 -21.40 -13.29
CA GLY A 159 3.91 -22.66 -13.03
C GLY A 159 2.62 -22.82 -13.86
N PRO A 160 1.93 -23.96 -13.73
CA PRO A 160 0.67 -24.22 -14.43
C PRO A 160 -0.48 -23.33 -13.94
N ARG A 161 -1.49 -23.15 -14.79
CA ARG A 161 -2.75 -22.46 -14.46
C ARG A 161 -3.60 -23.39 -13.58
N LEU A 162 -4.00 -22.92 -12.40
CA LEU A 162 -4.71 -23.75 -11.40
C LEU A 162 -6.23 -23.60 -11.46
N PHE A 163 -6.74 -22.41 -11.77
CA PHE A 163 -8.18 -22.14 -11.80
C PHE A 163 -8.58 -21.49 -13.13
N ILE A 164 -9.51 -22.14 -13.83
CA ILE A 164 -10.41 -21.52 -14.81
C ILE A 164 -11.75 -21.47 -14.09
N VAL A 165 -12.16 -20.30 -13.60
CA VAL A 165 -13.56 -20.14 -13.19
C VAL A 165 -14.35 -20.17 -14.48
N SER A 166 -15.03 -21.30 -14.74
CA SER A 166 -15.93 -21.44 -15.88
C SER A 166 -16.95 -20.31 -15.79
N SER A 167 -16.85 -19.33 -16.69
CA SER A 167 -17.83 -18.25 -16.77
C SER A 167 -19.22 -18.87 -17.00
N ALA A 168 -20.22 -18.41 -16.26
CA ALA A 168 -21.62 -18.73 -16.57
C ALA A 168 -21.93 -18.37 -18.03
N PRO A 169 -22.75 -19.17 -18.75
CA PRO A 169 -23.16 -18.81 -20.09
C PRO A 169 -24.06 -17.57 -19.98
N ASN A 170 -23.86 -16.58 -20.85
CA ASN A 170 -24.68 -15.38 -21.01
C ASN A 170 -24.28 -14.15 -20.20
N LEU A 171 -23.16 -13.51 -20.53
CA LEU A 171 -23.07 -12.05 -20.62
C LEU A 171 -22.01 -11.71 -21.68
N ASN A 172 -22.46 -11.20 -22.84
CA ASN A 172 -21.64 -10.82 -23.99
C ASN A 172 -20.79 -9.57 -23.70
N PHE A 173 -19.88 -9.64 -22.73
CA PHE A 173 -18.65 -8.86 -22.83
C PHE A 173 -17.72 -9.68 -23.70
N HIS A 174 -17.38 -9.16 -24.88
CA HIS A 174 -16.33 -9.68 -25.76
C HIS A 174 -15.25 -10.34 -24.91
N GLN A 175 -15.05 -11.65 -25.11
CA GLN A 175 -13.99 -12.42 -24.47
C GLN A 175 -12.70 -11.60 -24.54
N LEU A 176 -12.33 -10.95 -23.43
CA LEU A 176 -10.98 -10.50 -23.17
C LEU A 176 -10.17 -11.76 -22.93
N SER A 177 -10.00 -12.54 -24.01
CA SER A 177 -8.98 -13.56 -24.09
C SER A 177 -7.70 -12.84 -23.67
N PRO A 178 -6.96 -13.30 -22.64
CA PRO A 178 -5.61 -12.79 -22.45
C PRO A 178 -4.95 -13.07 -23.79
N SER A 179 -4.52 -12.02 -24.48
CA SER A 179 -3.82 -12.20 -25.72
C SER A 179 -2.71 -13.23 -25.43
N LEU A 180 -2.63 -14.29 -26.25
CA LEU A 180 -1.57 -15.31 -26.20
C LEU A 180 -0.17 -14.71 -26.48
N SER A 181 0.01 -13.42 -26.18
CA SER A 181 1.06 -12.52 -26.63
C SER A 181 1.57 -11.61 -25.51
N SER A 182 1.35 -11.91 -24.22
CA SER A 182 2.31 -11.41 -23.23
C SER A 182 3.50 -12.36 -23.32
N SER A 183 4.57 -11.92 -23.98
CA SER A 183 5.83 -12.64 -23.97
C SER A 183 6.21 -12.94 -22.50
N ASN A 184 6.87 -14.07 -22.21
CA ASN A 184 7.47 -14.28 -20.89
C ASN A 184 8.29 -13.05 -20.42
N SER A 185 8.83 -12.28 -21.38
CA SER A 185 9.49 -10.98 -21.13
C SER A 185 8.58 -9.94 -20.47
N ASP A 186 7.33 -9.76 -20.93
CA ASP A 186 6.41 -8.76 -20.39
C ASP A 186 6.05 -9.09 -18.94
N TRP A 187 5.83 -10.37 -18.64
CA TRP A 187 5.57 -10.83 -17.28
C TRP A 187 6.72 -10.50 -16.32
N ILE A 188 7.96 -10.80 -16.74
CA ILE A 188 9.17 -10.53 -15.94
C ILE A 188 9.34 -9.01 -15.74
N ILE A 189 9.17 -8.22 -16.79
CA ILE A 189 9.22 -6.75 -16.71
C ILE A 189 8.17 -6.23 -15.71
N GLY A 190 6.94 -6.75 -15.79
CA GLY A 190 5.87 -6.43 -14.85
C GLY A 190 6.25 -6.78 -13.41
N GLY A 191 6.75 -7.99 -13.16
CA GLY A 191 7.21 -8.44 -11.84
C GLY A 191 8.35 -7.59 -11.26
N CYS A 192 9.33 -7.24 -12.07
CA CYS A 192 10.44 -6.35 -11.68
C CYS A 192 9.95 -4.95 -11.32
N LEU A 193 9.10 -4.34 -12.15
CA LEU A 193 8.52 -3.02 -11.87
C LEU A 193 7.68 -3.02 -10.59
N LEU A 194 6.92 -4.09 -10.33
CA LEU A 194 6.13 -4.24 -9.10
C LEU A 194 7.03 -4.43 -7.86
N THR A 195 8.17 -5.10 -8.00
CA THR A 195 9.14 -5.22 -6.91
C THR A 195 9.79 -3.87 -6.61
N ILE A 196 10.15 -3.10 -7.64
CA ILE A 196 10.64 -1.72 -7.49
C ILE A 196 9.57 -0.88 -6.78
N ARG A 197 8.31 -0.95 -7.21
CA ARG A 197 7.19 -0.30 -6.52
C ARG A 197 7.22 -0.57 -5.03
N ASP A 198 7.27 -1.84 -4.62
CA ASP A 198 7.17 -2.20 -3.20
C ASP A 198 8.35 -1.72 -2.36
N ILE A 199 9.56 -1.65 -2.93
CA ILE A 199 10.71 -1.02 -2.28
C ILE A 199 10.43 0.47 -2.02
N PHE A 200 9.97 1.21 -3.03
CA PHE A 200 9.63 2.62 -2.88
C PHE A 200 8.42 2.85 -1.96
N VAL A 201 7.44 1.93 -1.93
CA VAL A 201 6.33 1.95 -0.96
C VAL A 201 6.88 1.80 0.46
N SER A 202 7.78 0.85 0.71
CA SER A 202 8.42 0.67 2.01
C SER A 202 9.19 1.91 2.47
N VAL A 203 9.94 2.54 1.56
CA VAL A 203 10.60 3.83 1.82
C VAL A 203 9.57 4.92 2.16
N SER A 204 8.48 5.00 1.38
CA SER A 204 7.42 5.99 1.62
C SER A 204 6.75 5.83 2.99
N PHE A 205 6.60 4.62 3.52
CA PHE A 205 6.04 4.39 4.86
C PHE A 205 6.93 4.97 5.96
N VAL A 206 8.25 4.83 5.83
CA VAL A 206 9.21 5.39 6.80
C VAL A 206 9.17 6.92 6.76
N LEU A 207 9.22 7.52 5.56
CA LEU A 207 9.11 8.98 5.41
C LEU A 207 7.76 9.50 5.94
N GLN A 208 6.67 8.82 5.60
CA GLN A 208 5.32 9.20 6.02
C GLN A 208 5.17 9.13 7.54
N ALA A 209 5.73 8.11 8.21
CA ALA A 209 5.71 8.03 9.67
C ALA A 209 6.44 9.21 10.33
N HIS A 210 7.61 9.60 9.79
CA HIS A 210 8.35 10.76 10.28
C HIS A 210 7.59 12.07 10.07
N ILE A 211 7.03 12.30 8.87
CA ILE A 211 6.21 13.49 8.58
C ILE A 211 4.99 13.56 9.50
N MET A 212 4.28 12.46 9.70
CA MET A 212 3.09 12.42 10.55
C MET A 212 3.39 12.61 12.04
N SER A 213 4.64 12.37 12.47
CA SER A 213 5.09 12.67 13.84
C SER A 213 5.34 14.16 14.08
N GLU A 214 5.84 14.88 13.08
CA GLU A 214 6.11 16.33 13.16
C GLU A 214 4.89 17.17 12.78
N TYR A 215 4.10 16.71 11.80
CA TYR A 215 2.97 17.42 11.23
C TYR A 215 1.74 16.50 11.14
N PRO A 216 0.97 16.33 12.23
CA PRO A 216 -0.09 15.32 12.33
C PRO A 216 -1.40 15.70 11.61
N ALA A 217 -1.35 16.45 10.50
CA ALA A 217 -2.53 16.85 9.71
C ALA A 217 -2.70 15.96 8.47
N ALA A 218 -3.42 14.85 8.61
CA ALA A 218 -3.59 13.84 7.56
C ALA A 218 -4.15 14.41 6.24
N PHE A 219 -5.12 15.34 6.31
CA PHE A 219 -5.71 15.98 5.13
C PHE A 219 -4.71 16.86 4.39
N THR A 220 -4.00 17.73 5.10
CA THR A 220 -2.99 18.62 4.52
C THR A 220 -1.83 17.84 3.90
N VAL A 221 -1.30 16.83 4.61
CA VAL A 221 -0.24 15.96 4.08
C VAL A 221 -0.71 15.24 2.83
N SER A 222 -1.93 14.69 2.84
CA SER A 222 -2.50 14.00 1.68
C SER A 222 -2.70 14.94 0.49
N PHE A 223 -3.17 16.17 0.72
CA PHE A 223 -3.35 17.18 -0.32
C PHE A 223 -2.03 17.48 -1.04
N PHE A 224 -1.01 17.93 -0.30
CA PHE A 224 0.29 18.25 -0.87
C PHE A 224 0.96 17.04 -1.51
N TYR A 225 0.85 15.86 -0.89
CA TYR A 225 1.32 14.62 -1.48
C TYR A 225 0.68 14.35 -2.84
N THR A 226 -0.66 14.39 -2.94
CA THR A 226 -1.36 14.15 -4.22
C THR A 226 -1.04 15.21 -5.27
N LEU A 227 -0.84 16.47 -4.86
CA LEU A 227 -0.43 17.56 -5.73
C LEU A 227 0.96 17.31 -6.33
N PHE A 228 1.95 16.99 -5.49
CA PHE A 228 3.31 16.69 -5.95
C PHE A 228 3.35 15.45 -6.85
N VAL A 229 2.61 14.39 -6.51
CA VAL A 229 2.48 13.22 -7.37
C VAL A 229 1.90 13.62 -8.72
N SER A 230 0.80 14.37 -8.75
CA SER A 230 0.17 14.86 -9.99
C SER A 230 1.15 15.64 -10.87
N ILE A 231 1.94 16.55 -10.29
CA ILE A 231 2.93 17.34 -11.02
C ILE A 231 3.98 16.41 -11.62
N ILE A 232 4.60 15.56 -10.80
CA ILE A 232 5.72 14.72 -11.25
C ILE A 232 5.27 13.67 -12.26
N THR A 233 4.12 13.02 -12.07
CA THR A 233 3.59 12.05 -13.03
C THR A 233 3.22 12.73 -14.35
N SER A 234 2.69 13.95 -14.30
CA SER A 234 2.35 14.70 -15.51
C SER A 234 3.58 15.16 -16.28
N LEU A 235 4.59 15.70 -15.58
CA LEU A 235 5.88 16.06 -16.18
C LEU A 235 6.56 14.83 -16.80
N THR A 236 6.57 13.71 -16.09
CA THR A 236 7.13 12.45 -16.61
C THR A 236 6.38 12.01 -17.86
N GLY A 237 5.05 12.09 -17.85
CA GLY A 237 4.22 11.80 -19.02
C GLY A 237 4.51 12.70 -20.22
N LEU A 238 4.68 14.01 -20.00
CA LEU A 238 5.02 14.97 -21.05
C LEU A 238 6.40 14.70 -21.67
N VAL A 239 7.35 14.23 -20.86
CA VAL A 239 8.70 13.86 -21.33
C VAL A 239 8.67 12.54 -22.10
N VAL A 240 8.01 11.50 -21.55
CA VAL A 240 7.97 10.16 -22.14
C VAL A 240 7.13 10.13 -23.43
N GLU A 241 5.97 10.78 -23.43
CA GLU A 241 5.03 10.82 -24.55
C GLU A 241 5.19 12.09 -25.40
N ARG A 242 6.39 12.69 -25.41
CA ARG A 242 6.68 13.95 -26.12
C ARG A 242 6.30 13.91 -27.60
N ASN A 243 6.46 12.75 -28.23
CA ASN A 243 6.17 12.54 -29.65
C ASN A 243 4.73 12.11 -29.92
N ASN A 244 3.91 11.95 -28.88
CA ASN A 244 2.54 11.48 -28.99
C ASN A 244 1.57 12.29 -28.09
N PRO A 245 1.28 13.56 -28.46
CA PRO A 245 0.40 14.41 -27.65
C PRO A 245 -1.05 13.91 -27.59
N SER A 246 -1.46 13.05 -28.53
CA SER A 246 -2.81 12.45 -28.56
C SER A 246 -3.16 11.66 -27.29
N VAL A 247 -2.14 11.22 -26.54
CA VAL A 247 -2.27 10.52 -25.25
C VAL A 247 -2.99 11.35 -24.17
N TRP A 248 -2.93 12.68 -24.28
CA TRP A 248 -3.58 13.60 -23.33
C TRP A 248 -5.03 13.91 -23.70
N ILE A 249 -5.50 13.47 -24.87
CA ILE A 249 -6.90 13.65 -25.27
C ILE A 249 -7.75 12.64 -24.50
N ILE A 250 -8.59 13.16 -23.62
CA ILE A 250 -9.53 12.35 -22.83
C ILE A 250 -10.65 11.84 -23.74
N ARG A 251 -10.83 10.53 -23.78
CA ARG A 251 -11.95 9.89 -24.48
C ARG A 251 -13.13 9.69 -23.53
N PHE A 252 -14.34 9.95 -23.99
CA PHE A 252 -15.58 9.69 -23.24
C PHE A 252 -15.97 8.20 -23.28
N ASP A 253 -15.08 7.35 -22.79
CA ASP A 253 -15.24 5.88 -22.75
C ASP A 253 -14.84 5.33 -21.36
N ILE A 254 -14.53 4.04 -21.27
CA ILE A 254 -14.07 3.40 -20.03
C ILE A 254 -12.82 4.07 -19.44
N THR A 255 -12.03 4.77 -20.26
CA THR A 255 -10.82 5.48 -19.82
C THR A 255 -11.17 6.67 -18.92
N LEU A 256 -12.19 7.44 -19.27
CA LEU A 256 -12.69 8.53 -18.41
C LEU A 256 -13.28 7.98 -17.11
N ILE A 257 -14.07 6.90 -17.17
CA ILE A 257 -14.63 6.25 -15.97
C ILE A 257 -13.50 5.80 -15.03
N CYS A 258 -12.44 5.20 -15.59
CA CYS A 258 -11.27 4.79 -14.82
C CYS A 258 -10.56 5.98 -14.17
N ILE A 259 -10.35 7.07 -14.91
CA ILE A 259 -9.72 8.30 -14.40
C ILE A 259 -10.53 8.89 -13.24
N LEU A 260 -11.85 9.00 -13.40
CA LEU A 260 -12.77 9.53 -12.39
C LEU A 260 -12.83 8.64 -11.15
N ALA A 261 -12.98 7.33 -11.33
CA ALA A 261 -13.03 6.36 -10.23
C ALA A 261 -11.75 6.43 -9.38
N MET A 262 -10.59 6.45 -10.03
CA MET A 262 -9.30 6.60 -9.34
C MET A 262 -9.19 7.96 -8.65
N GLY A 263 -9.54 9.06 -9.32
CA GLY A 263 -9.42 10.41 -8.76
C GLY A 263 -10.36 10.66 -7.57
N ILE A 264 -11.54 10.04 -7.53
CA ILE A 264 -12.47 10.12 -6.39
C ILE A 264 -12.00 9.23 -5.23
N PHE A 265 -11.48 8.04 -5.52
CA PHE A 265 -11.04 7.10 -4.49
C PHE A 265 -9.73 7.51 -3.81
N THR A 266 -8.78 8.05 -4.59
CA THR A 266 -7.42 8.39 -4.15
C THR A 266 -7.37 9.29 -2.91
N PRO A 267 -8.15 10.39 -2.81
CA PRO A 267 -8.23 11.21 -1.61
C PRO A 267 -8.57 10.43 -0.34
N VAL A 268 -9.66 9.65 -0.42
CA VAL A 268 -10.19 8.87 0.69
C VAL A 268 -9.15 7.83 1.12
N TYR A 269 -8.52 7.17 0.15
CA TYR A 269 -7.47 6.20 0.38
C TYR A 269 -6.29 6.77 1.17
N TYR A 270 -5.72 7.90 0.72
CA TYR A 270 -4.55 8.49 1.37
C TYR A 270 -4.87 9.10 2.74
N VAL A 271 -6.09 9.61 2.93
CA VAL A 271 -6.56 10.06 4.25
C VAL A 271 -6.69 8.87 5.20
N ILE A 272 -7.34 7.77 4.81
CA ILE A 272 -7.45 6.55 5.62
C ILE A 272 -6.06 6.00 5.95
N ARG A 273 -5.16 5.94 4.96
CA ARG A 273 -3.78 5.48 5.15
C ARG A 273 -3.04 6.35 6.17
N SER A 274 -3.03 7.67 5.99
CA SER A 274 -2.33 8.61 6.88
C SER A 274 -2.92 8.59 8.30
N TRP A 275 -4.24 8.51 8.41
CA TRP A 275 -4.95 8.36 9.67
C TRP A 275 -4.57 7.06 10.38
N THR A 276 -4.54 5.95 9.65
CA THR A 276 -4.16 4.63 10.18
C THR A 276 -2.70 4.62 10.63
N VAL A 277 -1.77 5.16 9.84
CA VAL A 277 -0.35 5.25 10.25
C VAL A 277 -0.20 6.06 11.53
N ARG A 278 -0.95 7.15 11.69
CA ARG A 278 -0.91 7.99 12.89
C ARG A 278 -1.35 7.25 14.16
N TYR A 279 -2.42 6.45 14.08
CA TYR A 279 -3.04 5.84 15.27
C TYR A 279 -2.62 4.39 15.53
N LYS A 280 -2.31 3.64 14.47
CA LYS A 280 -1.99 2.20 14.52
C LYS A 280 -0.55 1.89 14.09
N GLY A 281 0.15 2.88 13.55
CA GLY A 281 1.49 2.70 13.02
C GLY A 281 1.51 2.10 11.61
N PRO A 282 2.67 2.13 10.93
CA PRO A 282 2.82 1.66 9.56
C PRO A 282 2.66 0.13 9.41
N LEU A 283 2.93 -0.64 10.47
CA LEU A 283 2.80 -2.11 10.44
C LEU A 283 1.34 -2.58 10.33
N TYR A 284 0.38 -1.79 10.81
CA TYR A 284 -1.03 -2.15 10.71
C TYR A 284 -1.52 -2.21 9.25
N LEU A 285 -0.96 -1.36 8.37
CA LEU A 285 -1.28 -1.40 6.93
C LEU A 285 -0.89 -2.74 6.29
N ALA A 286 0.18 -3.35 6.78
CA ALA A 286 0.73 -4.58 6.22
C ALA A 286 -0.17 -5.81 6.47
N ILE A 287 -0.95 -5.81 7.55
CA ILE A 287 -1.79 -6.95 7.97
C ILE A 287 -2.85 -7.30 6.91
N PHE A 288 -3.28 -6.31 6.12
CA PHE A 288 -4.31 -6.49 5.10
C PHE A 288 -3.74 -6.90 3.73
N LYS A 289 -2.40 -6.91 3.56
CA LYS A 289 -1.79 -7.24 2.26
C LYS A 289 -2.04 -8.69 1.82
N PRO A 290 -1.96 -9.71 2.69
CA PRO A 290 -2.30 -11.08 2.27
C PRO A 290 -3.74 -11.21 1.80
N LEU A 291 -4.67 -10.50 2.46
CA LEU A 291 -6.07 -10.45 2.07
C LEU A 291 -6.28 -9.83 0.68
N SER A 292 -5.47 -8.83 0.32
CA SER A 292 -5.52 -8.20 -1.01
C SER A 292 -5.22 -9.19 -2.15
N ILE A 293 -4.45 -10.27 -1.90
CA ILE A 293 -4.24 -11.34 -2.89
C ILE A 293 -5.56 -12.07 -3.12
N LEU A 294 -6.23 -12.53 -2.07
CA LEU A 294 -7.47 -13.31 -2.20
C LEU A 294 -8.53 -12.50 -2.95
N ILE A 295 -8.68 -11.22 -2.61
CA ILE A 295 -9.60 -10.30 -3.29
C ILE A 295 -9.19 -10.16 -4.78
N ALA A 296 -7.90 -9.97 -5.06
CA ALA A 296 -7.41 -9.80 -6.42
C ALA A 296 -7.62 -11.04 -7.27
N VAL A 297 -7.44 -12.23 -6.72
CA VAL A 297 -7.69 -13.50 -7.41
C VAL A 297 -9.16 -13.62 -7.79
N ILE A 298 -10.06 -13.43 -6.84
CA ILE A 298 -11.51 -13.53 -7.07
C ILE A 298 -11.94 -12.50 -8.11
N MET A 299 -11.58 -11.24 -7.91
CA MET A 299 -12.01 -10.17 -8.81
C MET A 299 -11.35 -10.25 -10.20
N SER A 300 -10.06 -10.63 -10.29
CA SER A 300 -9.40 -10.78 -11.61
C SER A 300 -10.00 -11.95 -12.38
N ALA A 301 -10.32 -13.05 -11.71
CA ALA A 301 -11.00 -14.18 -12.35
C ALA A 301 -12.41 -13.79 -12.84
N THR A 302 -13.19 -13.05 -12.06
CA THR A 302 -14.56 -12.67 -12.43
C THR A 302 -14.64 -11.59 -13.50
N PHE A 303 -13.76 -10.57 -13.45
CA PHE A 303 -13.85 -9.39 -14.32
C PHE A 303 -12.90 -9.42 -15.52
N LEU A 304 -11.73 -10.06 -15.40
CA LEU A 304 -10.74 -10.15 -16.49
C LEU A 304 -10.69 -11.55 -17.12
N GLY A 305 -11.26 -12.57 -16.48
CA GLY A 305 -11.07 -13.96 -16.90
C GLY A 305 -9.64 -14.47 -16.66
N ASP A 306 -8.87 -13.78 -15.81
CA ASP A 306 -7.48 -14.14 -15.53
C ASP A 306 -7.40 -15.42 -14.70
N SER A 307 -6.50 -16.32 -15.09
CA SER A 307 -6.20 -17.54 -14.36
C SER A 307 -5.18 -17.31 -13.25
N LEU A 308 -5.38 -17.96 -12.10
CA LEU A 308 -4.36 -18.02 -11.06
C LEU A 308 -3.25 -18.99 -11.46
N TYR A 309 -2.01 -18.52 -11.37
CA TYR A 309 -0.81 -19.31 -11.63
C TYR A 309 -0.27 -19.95 -10.34
N LEU A 310 0.20 -21.20 -10.43
CA LEU A 310 0.71 -21.95 -9.26
C LEU A 310 1.82 -21.20 -8.52
N GLY A 311 2.71 -20.51 -9.24
CA GLY A 311 3.77 -19.73 -8.60
C GLY A 311 3.27 -18.55 -7.77
N CYS A 312 2.18 -17.91 -8.18
CA CYS A 312 1.52 -16.87 -7.37
C CYS A 312 0.93 -17.46 -6.08
N LEU A 313 0.39 -18.68 -6.11
CA LEU A 313 -0.14 -19.35 -4.93
C LEU A 313 0.96 -19.72 -3.94
N ILE A 314 1.97 -20.48 -4.41
CA ILE A 314 3.08 -20.95 -3.57
C ILE A 314 3.84 -19.74 -3.00
N GLY A 315 4.20 -18.80 -3.87
CA GLY A 315 4.88 -17.59 -3.46
C GLY A 315 4.03 -16.75 -2.49
N GLY A 316 2.73 -16.57 -2.76
CA GLY A 316 1.81 -15.88 -1.86
C GLY A 316 1.72 -16.52 -0.46
N VAL A 317 1.67 -17.85 -0.38
CA VAL A 317 1.69 -18.59 0.91
C VAL A 317 3.01 -18.34 1.65
N LEU A 318 4.15 -18.48 0.97
CA LEU A 318 5.47 -18.23 1.56
C LEU A 318 5.58 -16.80 2.10
N ILE A 319 5.13 -15.80 1.33
CA ILE A 319 5.17 -14.41 1.78
C ILE A 319 4.25 -14.18 2.98
N THR A 320 3.05 -14.78 2.98
CA THR A 320 2.10 -14.67 4.09
C THR A 320 2.67 -15.25 5.39
N ILE A 321 3.27 -16.45 5.33
CA ILE A 321 3.91 -17.08 6.49
C ILE A 321 5.08 -16.21 6.99
N GLY A 322 5.93 -15.73 6.08
CA GLY A 322 7.05 -14.86 6.43
C GLY A 322 6.60 -13.57 7.10
N PHE A 323 5.54 -12.94 6.58
CA PHE A 323 4.94 -11.73 7.14
C PHE A 323 4.42 -11.96 8.57
N TYR A 324 3.64 -13.02 8.79
CA TYR A 324 3.11 -13.31 10.12
C TYR A 324 4.19 -13.67 11.13
N ALA A 325 5.30 -14.30 10.71
CA ALA A 325 6.45 -14.52 11.58
C ALA A 325 7.10 -13.20 12.03
N VAL A 326 7.21 -12.20 11.14
CA VAL A 326 7.69 -10.84 11.49
C VAL A 326 6.74 -10.17 12.48
N MET A 327 5.44 -10.23 12.21
CA MET A 327 4.42 -9.65 13.10
C MET A 327 4.41 -10.31 14.47
N TRP A 328 4.56 -11.63 14.53
CA TRP A 328 4.62 -12.38 15.77
C TRP A 328 5.83 -11.95 16.62
N GLY A 329 7.00 -11.79 16.02
CA GLY A 329 8.17 -11.24 16.72
C GLY A 329 7.90 -9.86 17.31
N LYS A 330 7.38 -8.94 16.50
CA LYS A 330 7.00 -7.58 16.94
C LYS A 330 6.02 -7.59 18.13
N ALA A 331 4.96 -8.39 18.05
CA ALA A 331 3.98 -8.51 19.11
C ALA A 331 4.58 -9.04 20.41
N ASN A 332 5.54 -9.98 20.31
CA ASN A 332 6.18 -10.55 21.49
C ASN A 332 7.16 -9.56 22.17
N GLU A 333 7.83 -8.71 21.40
CA GLU A 333 8.63 -7.59 21.93
C GLU A 333 7.78 -6.56 22.67
N GLU A 334 6.64 -6.18 22.10
CA GLU A 334 5.72 -5.24 22.74
C GLU A 334 5.15 -5.82 24.04
N LYS A 335 4.71 -7.08 24.02
CA LYS A 335 4.26 -7.79 25.22
C LYS A 335 5.33 -7.80 26.31
N THR A 336 6.57 -8.12 25.96
CA THR A 336 7.69 -8.13 26.92
C THR A 336 7.93 -6.75 27.51
N ARG A 337 7.89 -5.70 26.68
CA ARG A 337 8.03 -4.30 27.14
C ARG A 337 6.91 -3.89 28.10
N LEU A 338 5.67 -4.26 27.82
CA LEU A 338 4.52 -3.95 28.70
C LEU A 338 4.62 -4.67 30.04
N LEU A 339 5.06 -5.93 30.05
CA LEU A 339 5.30 -6.67 31.29
C LEU A 339 6.38 -6.02 32.15
N LEU A 340 7.48 -5.57 31.56
CA LEU A 340 8.55 -4.85 32.26
C LEU A 340 8.07 -3.51 32.84
N LEU A 341 7.18 -2.80 32.14
CA LEU A 341 6.60 -1.56 32.65
C LEU A 341 5.66 -1.82 33.82
N ALA A 342 4.82 -2.85 33.74
CA ALA A 342 3.93 -3.24 34.83
C ALA A 342 4.70 -3.70 36.08
N GLU A 343 5.80 -4.43 35.89
CA GLU A 343 6.70 -4.83 36.99
C GLU A 343 7.37 -3.62 37.64
N LYS A 344 7.81 -2.64 36.83
CA LYS A 344 8.40 -1.38 37.33
C LYS A 344 7.39 -0.52 38.09
N GLU A 345 6.14 -0.46 37.62
CA GLU A 345 5.07 0.26 38.31
C GLU A 345 4.71 -0.40 39.65
N ASN A 346 4.58 -1.72 39.67
CA ASN A 346 4.32 -2.48 40.89
C ASN A 346 5.46 -2.34 41.92
N SER A 347 6.71 -2.32 41.47
CA SER A 347 7.86 -2.10 42.38
C SER A 347 7.94 -0.68 42.94
N HIS A 348 7.56 0.34 42.16
CA HIS A 348 7.43 1.72 42.68
C HIS A 348 6.30 1.88 43.69
N LEU A 349 5.16 1.22 43.49
CA LEU A 349 4.04 1.24 44.44
C LEU A 349 4.38 0.55 45.77
N LEU A 350 5.17 -0.54 45.72
CA LEU A 350 5.65 -1.22 46.92
C LEU A 350 6.66 -0.39 47.72
N LEU A 351 7.50 0.41 47.03
CA LEU A 351 8.45 1.30 47.70
C LEU A 351 7.74 2.48 48.39
N ASN A 352 6.78 3.13 47.71
CA ASN A 352 6.01 4.22 48.32
C ASN A 352 5.13 3.75 49.49
N HIS A 353 4.62 2.50 49.45
CA HIS A 353 3.82 1.96 50.56
C HIS A 353 4.64 1.72 51.83
N ASN A 354 5.95 1.46 51.70
CA ASN A 354 6.84 1.28 52.84
C ASN A 354 7.32 2.62 53.43
N ASP A 355 7.41 3.68 52.62
CA ASP A 355 7.79 5.03 53.10
C ASP A 355 6.63 5.74 53.82
N ASP A 356 5.37 5.40 53.54
CA ASP A 356 4.19 5.93 54.25
C ASP A 356 3.92 5.24 55.61
N GLN A 357 4.70 4.21 55.99
CA GLN A 357 4.58 3.48 57.26
C GLN A 357 5.70 3.81 58.28
N ILE A 358 6.52 4.82 58.02
CA ILE A 358 7.53 5.36 58.95
C ILE A 358 7.11 6.79 59.33
#